data_AF-A0A820C0U0-F1
#
_entry.id   AF-A0A820C0U0-F1
#
_cell.length_a   1.000
_cell.length_b   1.000
_cell.length_c   1.000
_cell.angle_alpha   90.00
_cell.angle_beta   90.00
_cell.angle_gamma   90.00
#
_symmetry.space_group_name_H-M   'P 1'
#
loop_
_entity.id
_entity.type
_entity.pdbx_description
1 polymer ?
#
loop_
_entity_poly.entity_id
_entity_poly.type
_entity_poly.pdbx_seq_one_letter_code
_entity_poly.pdbx_strand_id
1 'polypeptide(L)'
;MGFDLKPLSIICDFEQSFMNAVTNELPQTIVTGCWFHLCQSCYRNIQKLGMMNLYEDDVESRELLRGFMGFALLHIDRIYEGNEILKQRVTTSSQAKQLNAFVSYFEHEWMHVFKPSTWFVNKTTWRTNNHAEDNITFSNIFNTGL
;
A
#
# COMPACT_ATOMS: atom_id res chain seq x y z
N MET A 1 -29.53 18.29 17.35
CA MET A 1 -29.87 17.15 16.46
C MET A 1 -28.56 16.50 16.06
N GLY A 2 -28.23 15.35 16.65
CA GLY A 2 -27.04 14.59 16.24
C GLY A 2 -27.41 13.69 15.07
N PHE A 3 -26.65 13.77 13.98
CA PHE A 3 -26.74 12.77 12.93
C PHE A 3 -26.12 11.48 13.49
N ASP A 4 -26.92 10.41 13.58
CA ASP A 4 -26.46 9.07 13.93
C ASP A 4 -25.76 8.49 12.68
N LEU A 5 -24.49 8.86 12.51
CA LEU A 5 -23.66 8.38 11.42
C LEU A 5 -23.25 6.94 11.72
N LYS A 6 -23.82 6.00 10.96
CA LYS A 6 -23.43 4.58 10.96
C LYS A 6 -22.77 4.23 9.62
N PRO A 7 -21.53 4.70 9.38
CA PRO A 7 -20.85 4.42 8.13
C PRO A 7 -20.58 2.92 8.00
N LEU A 8 -20.83 2.36 6.81
CA LEU A 8 -20.53 0.96 6.52
C LEU A 8 -19.02 0.71 6.44
N SER A 9 -18.26 1.69 5.94
CA SER A 9 -16.80 1.63 5.87
C SER A 9 -16.17 3.01 6.02
N ILE A 10 -14.97 3.06 6.59
CA ILE A 10 -14.09 4.22 6.67
C ILE A 10 -12.76 3.86 6.01
N ILE A 11 -12.30 4.71 5.08
CA ILE A 11 -10.96 4.64 4.50
C ILE A 11 -10.11 5.72 5.17
N CYS A 12 -8.94 5.37 5.68
CA CYS A 12 -8.10 6.30 6.42
C CYS A 12 -6.61 6.04 6.21
N ASP A 13 -5.80 6.92 6.80
CA ASP A 13 -4.35 6.80 6.83
C ASP A 13 -3.90 5.71 7.79
N PHE A 14 -2.65 5.27 7.66
CA PHE A 14 -2.08 4.21 8.48
C PHE A 14 -1.62 4.71 9.86
N GLU A 15 -2.58 5.19 10.66
CA GLU A 15 -2.36 5.58 12.05
C GLU A 15 -3.06 4.59 13.00
N GLN A 16 -2.27 3.81 13.75
CA GLN A 16 -2.78 2.75 14.62
C GLN A 16 -3.73 3.28 15.70
N SER A 17 -3.41 4.43 16.31
CA SER A 17 -4.25 5.10 17.31
C SER A 17 -5.62 5.45 16.74
N PHE A 18 -5.64 6.04 15.54
CA PHE A 18 -6.88 6.40 14.86
C PHE A 18 -7.71 5.17 14.50
N MET A 19 -7.11 4.17 13.85
CA MET A 19 -7.83 2.94 13.47
C MET A 19 -8.41 2.22 14.68
N ASN A 20 -7.68 2.18 15.80
CA ASN A 20 -8.16 1.60 17.05
C ASN A 20 -9.32 2.40 17.64
N ALA A 21 -9.22 3.73 17.68
CA ALA A 21 -10.27 4.60 18.19
C ALA A 21 -11.57 4.42 17.39
N VAL A 22 -11.50 4.44 16.05
CA VAL A 22 -12.67 4.23 15.19
C VAL A 22 -13.27 2.84 15.39
N THR A 23 -12.44 1.80 15.50
CA THR A 23 -12.94 0.43 15.73
C THR A 23 -13.65 0.29 17.09
N ASN A 24 -13.18 1.01 18.12
CA ASN A 24 -13.77 0.99 19.45
C ASN A 24 -15.10 1.76 19.50
N GLU A 25 -15.16 2.94 18.89
CA GLU A 25 -16.36 3.80 18.89
C GLU A 25 -17.42 3.34 17.89
N LEU A 26 -16.99 2.74 16.76
CA LEU A 26 -17.85 2.27 15.67
C LEU A 26 -17.56 0.80 15.31
N PRO A 27 -17.89 -0.16 16.21
CA PRO A 27 -17.53 -1.57 16.03
C PRO A 27 -18.21 -2.26 14.84
N GLN A 28 -19.26 -1.66 14.26
CA GLN A 28 -19.93 -2.15 13.06
C GLN A 28 -19.36 -1.57 11.76
N THR A 29 -18.44 -0.62 11.84
CA THR A 29 -17.82 0.02 10.68
C THR A 29 -16.56 -0.72 10.27
N ILE A 30 -16.42 -1.01 8.98
CA ILE A 30 -15.19 -1.58 8.42
C ILE A 30 -14.17 -0.46 8.26
N VAL A 31 -13.06 -0.53 9.00
CA VAL A 31 -11.94 0.40 8.84
C VAL A 31 -10.90 -0.22 7.90
N THR A 32 -10.50 0.50 6.86
CA THR A 32 -9.51 0.03 5.89
C THR A 32 -8.51 1.15 5.59
N GLY A 33 -7.24 0.79 5.48
CA GLY A 33 -6.18 1.69 5.08
C GLY A 33 -6.26 2.06 3.60
N CYS A 34 -5.93 3.31 3.28
CA CYS A 34 -5.98 3.82 1.92
C CYS A 34 -4.83 3.27 1.07
N TRP A 35 -5.14 2.67 -0.08
CA TRP A 35 -4.13 2.21 -1.04
C TRP A 35 -3.18 3.34 -1.49
N PHE A 36 -3.70 4.55 -1.68
CA PHE A 36 -2.88 5.71 -2.03
C PHE A 36 -1.79 5.99 -0.98
N HIS A 37 -2.14 5.97 0.31
CA HIS A 37 -1.19 6.19 1.39
C HIS A 37 -0.17 5.05 1.56
N LEU A 38 -0.56 3.81 1.23
CA LEU A 38 0.37 2.69 1.13
C LEU A 38 1.39 2.95 0.02
N CYS A 39 0.91 3.26 -1.20
CA CYS A 39 1.76 3.59 -2.34
C CYS A 39 2.71 4.76 -2.04
N GLN A 40 2.20 5.82 -1.42
CA GLN A 40 3.00 6.99 -1.04
C GLN A 40 4.08 6.63 -0.01
N SER A 41 3.77 5.74 0.94
CA SER A 41 4.74 5.27 1.94
C SER A 41 5.82 4.40 1.31
N CYS A 42 5.46 3.49 0.41
CA CYS A 42 6.42 2.71 -0.38
C CYS A 42 7.32 3.63 -1.21
N TYR A 43 6.76 4.62 -1.90
CA TYR A 43 7.53 5.58 -2.71
C TYR A 43 8.51 6.39 -1.85
N ARG A 44 8.08 6.89 -0.68
CA ARG A 44 8.98 7.56 0.27
C ARG A 44 10.09 6.62 0.78
N ASN A 45 9.79 5.35 0.98
CA ASN A 45 10.81 4.37 1.39
C ASN A 45 11.83 4.13 0.26
N ILE A 46 11.38 4.00 -0.99
CA ILE A 46 12.24 3.90 -2.18
C ILE A 46 13.20 5.10 -2.27
N GLN A 47 12.68 6.32 -2.05
CA GLN A 47 13.50 7.53 -1.97
C GLN A 47 14.54 7.47 -0.85
N LYS A 48 14.13 7.09 0.38
CA LYS A 48 15.02 6.96 1.54
C LYS A 48 16.14 5.94 1.34
N LEU A 49 15.87 4.87 0.58
CA LEU A 49 16.84 3.84 0.23
C LEU A 49 17.76 4.27 -0.94
N GLY A 50 17.55 5.46 -1.53
CA GLY A 50 18.35 5.97 -2.64
C GLY A 50 18.11 5.24 -3.96
N MET A 51 16.94 4.60 -4.12
CA MET A 51 16.62 3.74 -5.27
C MET A 51 15.83 4.45 -6.37
N MET A 52 15.81 5.79 -6.39
CA MET A 52 15.03 6.54 -7.40
C MET A 52 15.45 6.21 -8.84
N ASN A 53 16.75 6.14 -9.11
CA ASN A 53 17.22 5.76 -10.45
C ASN A 53 16.78 4.34 -10.84
N LEU A 54 16.72 3.40 -9.88
CA LEU A 54 16.21 2.05 -10.16
C LEU A 54 14.70 2.06 -10.41
N TYR A 55 13.96 2.91 -9.70
CA TYR A 55 12.53 3.04 -9.89
C TYR A 55 12.17 3.73 -11.21
N GLU A 56 13.00 4.63 -11.72
CA GLU A 56 12.74 5.40 -12.93
C GLU A 56 13.29 4.73 -14.20
N ASP A 57 14.55 4.26 -14.14
CA ASP A 57 15.31 3.84 -15.33
C ASP A 57 15.38 2.31 -15.50
N ASP A 58 15.27 1.54 -14.43
CA ASP A 58 15.34 0.07 -14.48
C ASP A 58 13.94 -0.57 -14.51
N VAL A 59 13.58 -1.14 -15.66
CA VAL A 59 12.24 -1.68 -15.89
C VAL A 59 11.91 -2.82 -14.91
N GLU A 60 12.86 -3.74 -14.69
CA GLU A 60 12.64 -4.88 -13.78
C GLU A 60 12.40 -4.41 -12.34
N SER A 61 13.28 -3.55 -11.81
CA SER A 61 13.13 -3.01 -10.46
C SER A 61 11.83 -2.23 -10.29
N ARG A 62 11.46 -1.40 -11.28
CA ARG A 62 10.20 -0.66 -11.26
C ARG A 62 8.99 -1.61 -11.20
N GLU A 63 8.98 -2.66 -12.01
CA GLU A 63 7.90 -3.65 -12.00
C GLU A 63 7.80 -4.40 -10.68
N LEU A 64 8.94 -4.81 -10.11
CA LEU A 64 8.96 -5.50 -8.81
C LEU A 64 8.41 -4.59 -7.70
N LEU A 65 8.90 -3.36 -7.60
CA LEU A 65 8.46 -2.38 -6.60
C LEU A 65 6.97 -2.05 -6.74
N ARG A 66 6.49 -1.83 -7.97
CA ARG A 66 5.06 -1.62 -8.25
C ARG A 66 4.22 -2.87 -7.99
N GLY A 67 4.78 -4.06 -8.18
CA GLY A 67 4.13 -5.33 -7.86
C GLY A 67 3.74 -5.42 -6.38
N PHE A 68 4.68 -5.07 -5.48
CA PHE A 68 4.39 -5.00 -4.04
C PHE A 68 3.32 -3.96 -3.72
N MET A 69 3.41 -2.75 -4.31
CA MET A 69 2.40 -1.70 -4.15
C MET A 69 1.01 -2.12 -4.67
N GLY A 70 0.97 -3.03 -5.64
CA GLY A 70 -0.25 -3.58 -6.24
C GLY A 70 -0.96 -4.62 -5.38
N PHE A 71 -0.35 -5.15 -4.32
CA PHE A 71 -0.97 -6.18 -3.47
C PHE A 71 -2.29 -5.73 -2.85
N ALA A 72 -2.48 -4.43 -2.58
CA ALA A 72 -3.73 -3.91 -2.03
C ALA A 72 -4.94 -4.15 -2.95
N LEU A 73 -4.70 -4.42 -4.23
CA LEU A 73 -5.72 -4.71 -5.23
C LEU A 73 -6.05 -6.20 -5.34
N LEU A 74 -5.28 -7.07 -4.69
CA LEU A 74 -5.45 -8.51 -4.72
C LEU A 74 -6.40 -9.00 -3.62
N HIS A 75 -6.96 -10.20 -3.80
CA HIS A 75 -7.59 -10.91 -2.68
C HIS A 75 -6.53 -11.31 -1.64
N ILE A 76 -6.90 -11.36 -0.37
CA ILE A 76 -5.95 -11.61 0.72
C ILE A 76 -5.16 -12.91 0.54
N ASP A 77 -5.79 -13.96 0.03
CA ASP A 77 -5.12 -15.25 -0.23
C ASP A 77 -4.02 -15.15 -1.30
N ARG A 78 -4.16 -14.19 -2.23
CA ARG A 78 -3.20 -13.95 -3.32
C ARG A 78 -2.05 -13.04 -2.91
N ILE A 79 -2.18 -12.30 -1.80
CA ILE A 79 -1.13 -11.41 -1.32
C ILE A 79 0.08 -12.21 -0.85
N TYR A 80 -0.15 -13.25 -0.03
CA TYR A 80 0.95 -14.09 0.48
C TYR A 80 1.63 -14.89 -0.64
N GLU A 81 0.85 -15.48 -1.54
CA GLU A 81 1.38 -16.16 -2.73
C GLU A 81 2.18 -15.20 -3.62
N GLY A 82 1.63 -14.01 -3.89
CA GLY A 82 2.30 -12.96 -4.66
C GLY A 82 3.59 -12.49 -4.02
N ASN A 83 3.64 -12.36 -2.69
CA ASN A 83 4.85 -11.97 -1.95
C ASN A 83 5.99 -12.95 -2.20
N GLU A 84 5.72 -14.25 -2.11
CA GLU A 84 6.75 -15.27 -2.34
C GLU A 84 7.22 -15.29 -3.80
N ILE A 85 6.31 -15.11 -4.77
CA ILE A 85 6.66 -15.00 -6.19
C ILE A 85 7.57 -13.78 -6.45
N LEU A 86 7.21 -12.61 -5.93
CA LEU A 86 8.03 -11.41 -6.14
C LEU A 86 9.39 -11.51 -5.44
N LYS A 87 9.47 -12.12 -4.25
CA LYS A 87 10.74 -12.38 -3.56
C LYS A 87 11.68 -13.28 -4.33
N GLN A 88 11.15 -14.32 -4.98
CA GLN A 88 11.95 -15.17 -5.85
C GLN A 88 12.52 -14.38 -7.03
N ARG A 89 11.70 -13.53 -7.68
CA ARG A 89 12.17 -12.64 -8.76
C ARG A 89 13.21 -11.62 -8.27
N VAL A 90 13.03 -11.04 -7.08
CA VAL A 90 14.02 -10.15 -6.45
C VAL A 90 15.36 -10.87 -6.26
N THR A 91 15.34 -12.14 -5.84
CA THR A 91 16.55 -12.93 -5.60
C THR A 91 17.35 -13.16 -6.89
N THR A 92 16.69 -13.24 -8.04
CA THR A 92 17.33 -13.43 -9.34
C THR A 92 17.73 -12.12 -10.05
N SER A 93 17.29 -10.97 -9.53
CA SER A 93 17.59 -9.67 -10.14
C SER A 93 19.05 -9.25 -9.90
N SER A 94 19.64 -8.52 -10.85
CA SER A 94 20.94 -7.85 -10.67
C SER A 94 20.94 -6.85 -9.52
N GLN A 95 19.78 -6.31 -9.16
CA GLN A 95 19.59 -5.31 -8.11
C GLN A 95 19.13 -5.91 -6.77
N ALA A 96 19.28 -7.23 -6.58
CA ALA A 96 18.77 -7.97 -5.42
C ALA A 96 19.13 -7.33 -4.07
N LYS A 97 20.36 -6.78 -3.92
CA LYS A 97 20.79 -6.18 -2.65
C LYS A 97 19.92 -4.98 -2.25
N GLN A 98 19.69 -4.06 -3.18
CA GLN A 98 18.86 -2.87 -2.94
C GLN A 98 17.39 -3.27 -2.79
N LEU A 99 16.88 -4.13 -3.67
CA LEU A 99 15.48 -4.57 -3.65
C LEU A 99 15.14 -5.33 -2.35
N ASN A 100 16.04 -6.14 -1.80
CA ASN A 100 15.81 -6.84 -0.52
C ASN A 100 15.64 -5.88 0.66
N ALA A 101 16.25 -4.67 0.62
CA ALA A 101 16.03 -3.66 1.66
C ALA A 101 14.58 -3.15 1.62
N PHE A 102 14.01 -2.96 0.42
CA PHE A 102 12.60 -2.63 0.26
C PHE A 102 11.69 -3.79 0.69
N VAL A 103 11.99 -5.02 0.28
CA VAL A 103 11.21 -6.21 0.68
C VAL A 103 11.16 -6.32 2.20
N SER A 104 12.29 -6.16 2.88
CA SER A 104 12.36 -6.22 4.35
C SER A 104 11.49 -5.14 5.00
N TYR A 105 11.51 -3.92 4.47
CA TYR A 105 10.60 -2.85 4.89
C TYR A 105 9.14 -3.23 4.63
N PHE A 106 8.84 -3.77 3.44
CA PHE A 106 7.47 -4.06 3.04
C PHE A 106 6.86 -5.17 3.89
N GLU A 107 7.58 -6.28 4.11
CA GLU A 107 7.12 -7.37 4.98
C GLU A 107 6.91 -6.87 6.41
N HIS A 108 7.83 -6.05 6.94
CA HIS A 108 7.69 -5.49 8.27
C HIS A 108 6.45 -4.60 8.42
N GLU A 109 6.34 -3.55 7.60
CA GLU A 109 5.26 -2.57 7.74
C GLU A 109 3.92 -3.11 7.25
N TRP A 110 3.88 -3.75 6.10
CA TRP A 110 2.62 -4.07 5.40
C TRP A 110 2.20 -5.53 5.55
N MET A 111 3.03 -6.41 6.10
CA MET A 111 2.61 -7.79 6.38
C MET A 111 2.56 -8.10 7.88
N HIS A 112 3.40 -7.45 8.69
CA HIS A 112 3.44 -7.66 10.14
C HIS A 112 2.76 -6.56 10.96
N VAL A 113 3.16 -5.29 10.82
CA VAL A 113 2.59 -4.15 11.57
C VAL A 113 1.14 -3.91 11.13
N PHE A 114 0.94 -3.57 9.87
CA PHE A 114 -0.38 -3.45 9.25
C PHE A 114 -0.67 -4.73 8.47
N LYS A 115 -1.32 -5.71 9.09
CA LYS A 115 -1.66 -6.98 8.44
C LYS A 115 -2.44 -6.74 7.12
N PRO A 116 -2.32 -7.61 6.11
CA PRO A 116 -3.04 -7.45 4.83
C PRO A 116 -4.54 -7.23 4.96
N SER A 117 -5.18 -7.80 5.99
CA SER A 117 -6.59 -7.56 6.33
C SER A 117 -6.95 -6.08 6.57
N THR A 118 -5.96 -5.24 6.87
CA THR A 118 -6.12 -3.82 7.19
C THR A 118 -6.16 -2.95 5.93
N TRP A 119 -5.56 -3.39 4.82
CA TRP A 119 -5.36 -2.55 3.62
C TRP A 119 -5.77 -3.19 2.30
N PHE A 120 -6.21 -4.45 2.28
CA PHE A 120 -6.77 -5.04 1.06
C PHE A 120 -8.09 -4.34 0.69
N VAL A 121 -8.19 -3.87 -0.56
CA VAL A 121 -9.31 -3.02 -1.03
C VAL A 121 -10.32 -3.82 -1.86
N ASN A 122 -10.20 -5.16 -1.92
CA ASN A 122 -11.01 -6.04 -2.78
C ASN A 122 -12.49 -6.20 -2.35
N LYS A 123 -13.05 -5.24 -1.60
CA LYS A 123 -14.47 -5.21 -1.21
C LYS A 123 -15.14 -3.83 -1.27
N THR A 124 -14.43 -2.76 -1.63
CA THR A 124 -15.01 -1.41 -1.70
C THR A 124 -15.07 -0.88 -3.13
N THR A 125 -16.22 -0.31 -3.50
CA THR A 125 -16.43 0.42 -4.76
C THR A 125 -15.59 1.70 -4.83
N TRP A 126 -15.14 2.22 -3.68
CA TRP A 126 -14.29 3.40 -3.55
C TRP A 126 -12.88 2.95 -3.19
N ARG A 127 -11.96 3.04 -4.16
CA ARG A 127 -10.57 2.58 -4.03
C ARG A 127 -9.58 3.71 -3.68
N THR A 128 -10.05 4.95 -3.76
CA THR A 128 -9.31 6.16 -3.40
C THR A 128 -10.28 7.17 -2.79
N ASN A 129 -9.83 7.95 -1.81
CA ASN A 129 -10.54 9.11 -1.29
C ASN A 129 -10.27 10.31 -2.22
N ASN A 130 -10.64 10.15 -3.50
CA ASN A 130 -10.37 11.14 -4.54
C ASN A 130 -11.03 12.52 -4.30
N HIS A 131 -11.87 12.67 -3.25
CA HIS A 131 -12.57 13.92 -2.96
C HIS A 131 -11.94 14.76 -1.84
N ALA A 132 -11.04 14.21 -1.01
CA ALA A 132 -10.31 14.97 0.03
C ALA A 132 -8.79 15.05 -0.21
N GLU A 133 -8.28 14.46 -1.29
CA GLU A 133 -6.83 14.27 -1.53
C GLU A 133 -6.22 15.21 -2.60
N ASP A 134 -6.94 16.26 -3.02
CA ASP A 134 -6.61 17.18 -4.13
C ASP A 134 -5.32 18.04 -3.97
N ASN A 135 -4.42 17.74 -3.03
CA ASN A 135 -3.18 18.51 -2.85
C ASN A 135 -1.87 17.78 -3.17
N ILE A 136 -1.87 16.49 -3.54
CA ILE A 136 -0.67 15.84 -4.11
C ILE A 136 -1.10 14.88 -5.22
N THR A 137 -0.94 15.34 -6.46
CA THR A 137 -1.49 14.74 -7.67
C THR A 137 -0.99 13.29 -7.89
N PHE A 138 -1.93 12.37 -8.06
CA PHE A 138 -1.76 10.96 -8.48
C PHE A 138 -0.86 10.79 -9.73
N SER A 139 -0.68 11.86 -10.50
CA SER A 139 0.15 11.92 -11.71
C SER A 139 1.60 11.53 -11.44
N ASN A 140 2.19 11.85 -10.29
CA ASN A 140 3.64 11.62 -10.09
C ASN A 140 4.00 10.18 -9.72
N ILE A 141 3.03 9.36 -9.25
CA ILE A 141 3.28 7.97 -8.86
C ILE A 141 3.16 7.02 -10.07
N PHE A 142 2.36 7.40 -11.08
CA PHE A 142 2.05 6.56 -12.24
C PHE A 142 2.35 7.17 -13.62
N ASN A 143 2.82 8.42 -13.74
CA ASN A 143 3.28 9.01 -15.02
C ASN A 143 4.67 8.52 -15.45
N THR A 144 4.81 7.22 -15.67
CA THR A 144 5.79 6.69 -16.61
C THR A 144 5.02 5.69 -17.45
N GLY A 145 4.78 6.06 -18.71
CA GLY A 145 3.72 5.54 -19.59
C GLY A 145 3.55 4.02 -19.63
N LEU A 146 2.31 3.64 -19.92
CA LEU A 146 1.96 2.37 -20.56
C LEU A 146 2.83 2.13 -21.80
#